data_AF-G7ZJ11-F1
#
_entry.id   AF-G7ZJ11-F1
#
_cell.length_a   1.000
_cell.length_b   1.000
_cell.length_c   1.000
_cell.angle_alpha   90.00
_cell.angle_beta   90.00
_cell.angle_gamma   90.00
#
_symmetry.space_group_name_H-M   'P 1'
#
loop_
_entity.id
_entity.type
_entity.pdbx_description
1 polymer ?
#
loop_
_entity_poly.entity_id
_entity_poly.type
_entity_poly.pdbx_seq_one_letter_code
_entity_poly.pdbx_strand_id
1 'polypeptide(L)'
;MTRFALSIPMVAAPMAVLLTGALALPAAAEPMKGRYELRCQDPQTRQWTVAGQVGDPEIVDRPATGGKPAGREVRGTGADGKPMVLPMPSDRTCMLSAR
;
A
#
# COMPACT_ATOMS: atom_id res chain seq x y z
N MET A 1 18.12 -27.79 55.75
CA MET A 1 18.12 -26.33 55.56
C MET A 1 19.54 -25.88 55.24
N THR A 2 19.94 -25.88 53.97
CA THR A 2 21.30 -25.56 53.52
C THR A 2 21.32 -24.13 52.98
N ARG A 3 22.04 -23.26 53.71
CA ARG A 3 22.40 -21.91 53.28
C ARG A 3 23.77 -21.99 52.63
N PHE A 4 23.89 -21.53 51.40
CA PHE A 4 25.17 -21.11 50.82
C PHE A 4 24.94 -19.75 50.18
N ALA A 5 25.49 -18.73 50.82
CA ALA A 5 25.85 -17.48 50.19
C ALA A 5 27.27 -17.65 49.62
N LEU A 6 27.54 -17.17 48.40
CA LEU A 6 28.65 -16.25 48.13
C LEU A 6 28.72 -15.85 46.65
N SER A 7 28.83 -14.54 46.46
CA SER A 7 29.77 -13.86 45.56
C SER A 7 29.58 -13.92 44.04
N ILE A 8 29.00 -12.81 43.58
CA ILE A 8 29.16 -12.21 42.24
C ILE A 8 30.64 -11.79 42.05
N PRO A 9 31.21 -11.99 40.85
CA PRO A 9 31.73 -10.85 40.08
C PRO A 9 31.30 -10.95 38.60
N MET A 10 30.62 -9.96 38.06
CA MET A 10 31.17 -8.75 37.44
C MET A 10 31.52 -8.96 35.95
N VAL A 11 31.08 -7.98 35.18
CA VAL A 11 31.57 -7.50 33.87
C VAL A 11 30.92 -8.04 32.58
N ALA A 12 30.52 -7.04 31.78
CA ALA A 12 30.32 -7.01 30.33
C ALA A 12 29.01 -7.59 29.76
N ALA A 13 27.98 -6.75 29.79
CA ALA A 13 27.06 -6.65 28.67
C ALA A 13 27.84 -6.45 27.35
N PRO A 14 27.35 -7.07 26.27
CA PRO A 14 26.92 -6.23 25.17
C PRO A 14 25.41 -6.37 25.04
N MET A 15 24.73 -5.25 25.21
CA MET A 15 23.43 -5.01 24.60
C MET A 15 23.58 -5.22 23.09
N ALA A 16 23.25 -6.41 22.60
CA ALA A 16 22.87 -6.59 21.21
C ALA A 16 21.40 -6.19 21.08
N VAL A 17 21.16 -4.88 21.12
CA VAL A 17 19.95 -4.28 20.59
C VAL A 17 20.00 -4.48 19.08
N LEU A 18 19.44 -5.60 18.60
CA LEU A 18 19.04 -5.72 17.21
C LEU A 18 17.59 -5.22 17.12
N LEU A 19 17.50 -3.90 17.15
CA LEU A 19 16.33 -3.16 16.71
C LEU A 19 16.06 -3.51 15.24
N THR A 20 14.79 -3.81 14.96
CA THR A 20 14.08 -3.45 13.73
C THR A 20 14.65 -4.00 12.42
N GLY A 21 14.19 -5.19 12.06
CA GLY A 21 14.23 -5.71 10.70
C GLY A 21 12.88 -6.30 10.30
N ALA A 22 11.76 -5.63 10.63
CA ALA A 22 10.51 -5.91 9.97
C ALA A 22 10.67 -5.45 8.52
N LEU A 23 11.14 -6.35 7.65
CA LEU A 23 11.01 -6.24 6.22
C LEU A 23 9.51 -6.06 5.95
N ALA A 24 9.08 -4.81 5.80
CA ALA A 24 7.80 -4.51 5.19
C ALA A 24 7.90 -5.07 3.78
N LEU A 25 7.44 -6.31 3.60
CA LEU A 25 7.06 -6.80 2.29
C LEU A 25 6.15 -5.71 1.72
N PRO A 26 6.40 -5.19 0.52
CA PRO A 26 5.34 -4.46 -0.15
C PRO A 26 4.20 -5.48 -0.21
N ALA A 27 3.11 -5.18 0.49
CA ALA A 27 1.86 -5.89 0.27
C ALA A 27 1.48 -5.59 -1.17
N ALA A 28 2.07 -6.34 -2.11
CA ALA A 28 1.67 -6.39 -3.49
C ALA A 28 0.23 -6.85 -3.39
N ALA A 29 -0.69 -5.90 -3.54
CA ALA A 29 -2.11 -6.18 -3.53
C ALA A 29 -2.33 -7.30 -4.56
N GLU A 30 -2.70 -8.49 -4.11
CA GLU A 30 -2.97 -9.61 -4.99
C GLU A 30 -3.98 -9.11 -6.04
N PRO A 31 -3.74 -9.36 -7.34
CA PRO A 31 -4.59 -8.83 -8.39
C PRO A 31 -6.02 -9.27 -8.12
N MET A 32 -6.88 -8.29 -7.87
CA MET A 32 -8.24 -8.56 -7.46
C MET A 32 -9.00 -9.14 -8.65
N LYS A 33 -9.26 -10.46 -8.65
CA LYS A 33 -9.93 -11.11 -9.79
C LYS A 33 -11.35 -10.59 -9.96
N GLY A 34 -11.67 -10.13 -11.16
CA GLY A 34 -13.01 -9.67 -11.52
C GLY A 34 -13.03 -8.23 -12.02
N ARG A 35 -14.22 -7.65 -12.09
CA ARG A 35 -14.47 -6.32 -12.67
C ARG A 35 -14.65 -5.30 -11.56
N TYR A 36 -13.88 -4.23 -11.62
CA TYR A 36 -13.87 -3.18 -10.61
C TYR A 36 -14.14 -1.82 -11.26
N GLU A 37 -14.83 -0.95 -10.53
CA GLU A 37 -15.00 0.45 -10.87
C GLU A 37 -14.10 1.30 -10.00
N LEU A 38 -13.32 2.16 -10.65
CA LEU A 38 -12.65 3.25 -9.96
C LEU A 38 -13.66 4.38 -9.78
N ARG A 39 -14.00 4.68 -8.53
CA ARG A 39 -14.89 5.78 -8.16
C ARG A 39 -14.08 6.82 -7.42
N CYS A 40 -14.17 8.07 -7.84
CA CYS A 40 -13.52 9.18 -7.15
C CYS A 40 -14.59 10.12 -6.61
N GLN A 41 -14.44 10.48 -5.34
CA GLN A 41 -15.29 11.47 -4.70
C GLN A 41 -14.87 12.87 -5.16
N ASP A 42 -15.84 13.65 -5.58
CA ASP A 42 -15.62 15.06 -5.88
C ASP A 42 -15.43 15.85 -4.57
N PRO A 43 -14.31 16.61 -4.42
CA PRO A 43 -14.01 17.30 -3.17
C PRO A 43 -14.93 18.49 -2.89
N GLN A 44 -15.62 19.04 -3.89
CA GLN A 44 -16.52 20.18 -3.74
C GLN A 44 -17.93 19.73 -3.33
N THR A 45 -18.47 18.76 -4.06
CA THR A 45 -19.86 18.28 -3.94
C THR A 45 -20.00 17.04 -3.06
N ARG A 46 -18.88 16.39 -2.70
CA ARG A 46 -18.81 15.10 -1.97
C ARG A 46 -19.52 13.94 -2.67
N GLN A 47 -19.90 14.10 -3.94
CA GLN A 47 -20.53 13.06 -4.73
C GLN A 47 -19.49 12.07 -5.24
N TRP A 48 -19.85 10.79 -5.37
CA TRP A 48 -18.98 9.76 -5.91
C TRP A 48 -19.24 9.56 -7.39
N THR A 49 -18.23 9.78 -8.23
CA THR A 49 -18.34 9.64 -9.68
C THR A 49 -17.46 8.49 -10.17
N VAL A 50 -17.95 7.73 -11.15
CA VAL A 50 -17.18 6.64 -11.77
C VAL A 50 -16.17 7.24 -12.74
N ALA A 51 -14.88 7.02 -12.48
CA ALA A 51 -13.78 7.44 -13.34
C ALA A 51 -13.49 6.40 -14.44
N GLY A 52 -13.81 5.13 -14.20
CA GLY A 52 -13.67 4.07 -15.19
C GLY A 52 -13.88 2.67 -14.61
N GLN A 53 -13.86 1.67 -15.49
CA GLN A 53 -13.95 0.25 -15.11
C GLN A 53 -12.69 -0.48 -15.59
N VAL A 54 -12.11 -1.27 -14.71
CA VAL A 54 -10.93 -2.10 -14.95
C VAL A 54 -11.14 -3.49 -14.36
N GLY A 55 -10.75 -4.51 -15.10
CA GLY A 55 -10.62 -5.87 -14.62
C GLY A 55 -9.23 -6.07 -14.03
N ASP A 56 -9.14 -6.92 -13.00
CA ASP A 56 -7.88 -7.28 -12.35
C ASP A 56 -7.03 -6.04 -12.00
N PRO A 57 -7.59 -5.06 -11.24
CA PRO A 57 -6.91 -3.81 -10.96
C PRO A 57 -5.69 -4.02 -10.07
N GLU A 58 -4.60 -3.37 -10.44
CA GLU A 58 -3.36 -3.26 -9.68
C GLU A 58 -3.06 -1.78 -9.45
N ILE A 59 -2.92 -1.38 -8.17
CA ILE A 59 -2.54 -0.01 -7.82
C ILE A 59 -1.02 0.08 -7.86
N VAL A 60 -0.51 0.91 -8.77
CA VAL A 60 0.93 1.15 -8.92
C VAL A 60 1.24 2.57 -8.50
N ASP A 61 2.18 2.71 -7.57
CA ASP A 61 2.73 4.00 -7.19
C ASP A 61 3.62 4.55 -8.31
N ARG A 62 3.35 5.79 -8.70
CA ARG A 62 4.15 6.52 -9.68
C ARG A 62 5.04 7.52 -8.92
N PRO A 63 6.36 7.34 -8.94
CA PRO A 63 7.27 8.29 -8.30
C PRO A 63 7.21 9.65 -9.00
N ALA A 64 7.33 10.72 -8.22
CA ALA A 64 7.46 12.07 -8.77
C ALA A 64 8.71 12.13 -9.66
N THR A 65 8.52 12.31 -10.96
CA THR A 65 9.61 12.36 -11.94
C THR A 65 9.41 13.56 -12.85
N GLY A 66 10.45 14.37 -13.04
CA GLY A 66 10.47 15.46 -14.01
C GLY A 66 9.33 16.47 -13.86
N GLY A 67 9.05 16.92 -12.63
CA GLY A 67 8.02 17.95 -12.37
C GLY A 67 6.58 17.44 -12.37
N LYS A 68 6.33 16.14 -12.53
CA LYS A 68 5.02 15.53 -12.29
C LYS A 68 4.89 15.14 -10.81
N PRO A 69 3.80 15.50 -10.12
CA PRO A 69 3.60 15.09 -8.74
C PRO A 69 3.55 13.57 -8.64
N ALA A 70 4.05 13.04 -7.52
CA ALA A 70 3.86 11.63 -7.18
C ALA A 70 2.36 11.35 -7.07
N GLY A 71 1.96 10.18 -7.54
CA GLY A 71 0.56 9.78 -7.55
C GLY A 71 0.43 8.28 -7.71
N ARG A 72 -0.81 7.81 -7.86
CA ARG A 72 -1.10 6.40 -8.09
C ARG A 72 -1.83 6.23 -9.41
N GLU A 73 -1.68 5.06 -9.99
CA GLU A 73 -2.46 4.65 -11.14
C GLU A 73 -3.01 3.26 -10.91
N VAL A 74 -4.21 3.03 -11.41
CA VAL A 74 -4.80 1.70 -11.43
C VAL A 74 -4.59 1.12 -12.81
N ARG A 75 -3.75 0.10 -12.90
CA ARG A 75 -3.54 -0.68 -14.12
C ARG A 75 -4.48 -1.88 -14.09
N GLY A 76 -4.97 -2.30 -15.24
CA GLY A 76 -5.82 -3.47 -15.33
C GLY A 76 -6.25 -3.71 -16.77
N THR A 77 -7.35 -4.42 -16.93
CA THR A 77 -7.90 -4.79 -18.23
C THR A 77 -9.23 -4.09 -18.49
N GLY A 78 -9.35 -3.37 -19.61
CA GLY A 78 -10.57 -2.72 -20.04
C GLY A 78 -11.71 -3.70 -20.34
N ALA A 79 -12.91 -3.17 -20.61
CA ALA A 79 -14.06 -3.97 -21.05
C ALA A 79 -13.83 -4.73 -22.37
N ASP A 80 -12.92 -4.21 -23.17
CA ASP A 80 -12.49 -4.74 -24.46
C ASP A 80 -11.37 -5.78 -24.33
N GLY A 81 -10.97 -6.16 -23.11
CA GLY A 81 -9.89 -7.12 -22.88
C GLY A 81 -8.48 -6.54 -23.09
N LYS A 82 -8.35 -5.22 -23.30
CA LYS A 82 -7.05 -4.57 -23.52
C LYS A 82 -6.47 -3.99 -22.24
N PRO A 83 -5.13 -3.86 -22.12
CA PRO A 83 -4.51 -3.16 -21.02
C PRO A 83 -5.03 -1.72 -20.92
N MET A 84 -5.45 -1.31 -19.73
CA MET A 84 -5.98 0.01 -19.43
C MET A 84 -5.30 0.57 -18.17
N VAL A 85 -5.04 1.87 -18.16
CA VAL A 85 -4.51 2.59 -17.01
C VAL A 85 -5.46 3.72 -16.66
N LEU A 86 -5.97 3.72 -15.44
CA LEU A 86 -6.79 4.78 -14.89
C LEU A 86 -5.95 5.63 -13.93
N PRO A 87 -5.93 6.96 -14.09
CA PRO A 87 -5.27 7.82 -13.12
C PRO A 87 -6.01 7.76 -11.79
N MET A 88 -5.29 7.60 -10.68
CA MET A 88 -5.81 7.74 -9.33
C MET A 88 -5.28 9.07 -8.76
N PRO A 89 -5.99 10.19 -9.01
CA PRO A 89 -5.59 11.50 -8.51
C PRO A 89 -5.43 11.51 -6.99
N SER A 90 -4.36 12.11 -6.49
CA SER A 90 -4.13 12.28 -5.05
C SER A 90 -4.88 13.49 -4.47
N ASP A 91 -5.43 14.38 -5.32
CA ASP A 91 -6.23 15.55 -4.88
C ASP A 91 -7.62 15.19 -4.37
N ARG A 92 -8.05 13.93 -4.55
CA ARG A 92 -9.39 13.47 -4.19
C ARG A 92 -9.39 12.02 -3.73
N THR A 93 -10.40 11.65 -2.96
CA THR A 93 -10.55 10.28 -2.47
C THR A 93 -11.05 9.38 -3.59
N CYS A 94 -10.23 8.42 -4.01
CA CYS A 94 -10.63 7.39 -4.98
C CYS A 94 -10.67 6.01 -4.32
N MET A 95 -11.63 5.19 -4.71
CA MET A 95 -11.86 3.84 -4.21
C MET A 95 -12.18 2.90 -5.38
N LEU A 96 -11.68 1.67 -5.30
CA LEU A 96 -12.09 0.58 -6.19
C LEU A 96 -13.28 -0.15 -5.57
N SER A 97 -14.37 -0.26 -6.31
CA SER A 97 -15.56 -1.04 -5.92
C SER A 97 -15.73 -2.22 -6.87
N ALA A 98 -15.94 -3.42 -6.33
CA ALA A 98 -16.29 -4.57 -7.15
C ALA A 98 -17.68 -4.36 -7.79
N ARG A 99 -17.85 -4.78 -9.06
CA ARG A 99 -19.15 -4.91 -9.71
C ARG A 99 -19.69 -6.34 -9.62
#